data_AF-A0ABD2Q1A8-F1
#
_entry.id   AF-A0ABD2Q1A8-F1
#
_cell.length_a   1.000
_cell.length_b   1.000
_cell.length_c   1.000
_cell.angle_alpha   90.00
_cell.angle_beta   90.00
_cell.angle_gamma   90.00
#
_symmetry.space_group_name_H-M   'P 1'
#
loop_
_entity.id
_entity.type
_entity.pdbx_description
1 polymer ?
#
loop_
_entity_poly.entity_id
_entity_poly.type
_entity_poly.pdbx_seq_one_letter_code
_entity_poly.pdbx_strand_id
1 'polypeptide(L)'
;MYRLQSTLVRQSKDTEKVELCEEDMDVVVVEEEEPVAGTSAEEQPAKRTAEILPSKCNCIKAISAVRVLVPKDLRSSEARENCIKTIDRVKEKMGGSLPDLDPIKDMKITEPKFVEIYEKLEAFKQRLEKHPLSQEANVKEICDRFESRDHLQNEMDTLQASCRFASHKEEMRSKVSLIQLNELSSRKRVLRRLGYCSELDLIALKGRVACEITSADEILLTELLFDGTFNKLSPENCAALLSCFVCEERGQSKLNSELDKDLVSALRVLQETARRIARISNECRLSVDVEDYVNSFKPAMMGTVADWAKGKSFASLCEGTAIFEGTIVRTLRRLEELLRQMANAAHTIDNSTLEEKFTRSIELIKRDIVFAASLYL
;
A
#
# COMPACT_ATOMS: atom_id res chain seq x y z
N MET A 1 33.66 24.68 13.43
CA MET A 1 32.45 25.52 13.38
C MET A 1 32.93 26.94 13.07
N TYR A 2 33.03 27.28 11.78
CA TYR A 2 33.75 28.48 11.31
C TYR A 2 32.95 29.76 11.63
N ARG A 3 33.62 30.74 12.25
CA ARG A 3 33.03 32.01 12.68
C ARG A 3 33.36 33.09 11.63
N LEU A 4 32.53 33.20 10.59
CA LEU A 4 32.67 34.26 9.58
C LEU A 4 32.32 35.61 10.22
N GLN A 5 33.32 36.48 10.37
CA GLN A 5 33.13 37.87 10.77
C GLN A 5 33.24 38.77 9.53
N SER A 6 32.14 39.47 9.25
CA SER A 6 31.96 40.56 8.29
C SER A 6 31.96 40.22 6.79
N THR A 7 30.89 40.64 6.10
CA THR A 7 30.69 40.47 4.66
C THR A 7 30.56 41.86 4.02
N LEU A 8 31.29 42.10 2.93
CA LEU A 8 31.25 43.35 2.15
C LEU A 8 30.73 43.04 0.74
N VAL A 9 29.60 43.66 0.37
CA VAL A 9 28.95 43.44 -0.93
C VAL A 9 29.23 44.64 -1.86
N ARG A 10 29.73 44.35 -3.07
CA ARG A 10 29.87 45.32 -4.17
C ARG A 10 28.63 45.22 -5.08
N GLN A 11 27.91 46.33 -5.25
CA GLN A 11 26.75 46.39 -6.14
C GLN A 11 27.15 47.02 -7.47
N SER A 12 26.86 46.35 -8.59
CA SER A 12 26.91 46.94 -9.93
C SER A 12 25.52 47.49 -10.30
N LYS A 13 25.46 48.64 -10.99
CA LYS A 13 24.22 49.25 -11.46
C LYS A 13 23.94 48.75 -12.88
N ASP A 14 22.81 48.07 -13.09
CA ASP A 14 21.73 48.50 -14.00
C ASP A 14 20.75 47.36 -14.33
N THR A 15 19.49 47.77 -14.55
CA THR A 15 18.35 47.11 -15.20
C THR A 15 17.40 46.19 -14.39
N GLU A 16 16.11 46.55 -14.51
CA GLU A 16 14.91 45.87 -14.03
C GLU A 16 14.71 44.51 -14.72
N LYS A 17 14.68 43.43 -13.92
CA LYS A 17 13.84 42.23 -14.06
C LYS A 17 14.12 41.31 -12.87
N VAL A 18 13.07 40.80 -12.22
CA VAL A 18 13.19 39.82 -11.13
C VAL A 18 13.48 38.45 -11.74
N GLU A 19 14.76 38.17 -11.96
CA GLU A 19 15.31 36.82 -12.11
C GLU A 19 16.04 36.48 -10.81
N LEU A 20 15.85 35.26 -10.30
CA LEU A 20 16.64 34.72 -9.19
C LEU A 20 18.10 34.64 -9.66
N CYS A 21 18.85 35.72 -9.38
CA CYS A 21 20.26 35.82 -9.70
C CYS A 21 21.03 34.77 -8.89
N GLU A 22 21.51 33.72 -9.56
CA GLU A 22 22.69 32.97 -9.12
C GLU A 22 23.93 33.87 -9.33
N GLU A 23 24.00 34.97 -8.60
CA GLU A 23 25.18 35.83 -8.55
C GLU A 23 26.12 35.29 -7.48
N ASP A 24 27.28 34.78 -7.91
CA ASP A 24 28.39 34.49 -7.01
C ASP A 24 28.85 35.80 -6.35
N MET A 25 28.77 35.88 -5.03
CA MET A 25 29.30 37.01 -4.28
C MET A 25 30.74 36.74 -3.87
N ASP A 26 31.64 37.64 -4.26
CA ASP A 26 33.02 37.64 -3.79
C ASP A 26 33.07 38.12 -2.33
N VAL A 27 33.38 37.21 -1.41
CA VAL A 27 33.52 37.52 0.03
C VAL A 27 35.00 37.51 0.41
N VAL A 28 35.45 38.57 1.10
CA VAL A 28 36.78 38.57 1.72
C VAL A 28 36.72 37.74 3.00
N VAL A 29 37.36 36.58 3.00
CA VAL A 29 37.48 35.70 4.17
C VAL A 29 38.84 35.92 4.82
N VAL A 30 38.80 35.96 6.15
CA VAL A 30 39.98 35.95 6.99
C VAL A 30 40.20 34.50 7.42
N GLU A 31 41.30 33.90 7.00
CA GLU A 31 41.78 32.67 7.62
C GLU A 31 42.74 33.04 8.76
N GLU A 32 42.42 32.56 9.96
CA GLU A 32 43.33 32.54 11.09
C GLU A 32 43.84 31.10 11.20
N GLU A 33 45.08 30.85 10.80
CA GLU A 33 45.74 29.57 11.12
C GLU A 33 45.89 29.49 12.65
N GLU A 34 45.17 28.56 13.27
CA GLU A 34 45.45 28.21 14.68
C GLU A 34 46.89 27.66 14.76
N PRO A 35 47.69 28.06 15.77
CA PRO A 35 49.04 27.54 15.92
C PRO A 35 48.96 26.02 16.09
N VAL A 36 49.58 25.30 15.15
CA VAL A 36 49.72 23.84 15.22
C VAL A 36 50.47 23.53 16.52
N ALA A 37 49.77 22.94 17.48
CA ALA A 37 50.36 22.51 18.75
C ALA A 37 51.39 21.40 18.48
N GLY A 38 52.64 21.80 18.27
CA GLY A 38 53.75 20.86 18.13
C GLY A 38 54.93 21.40 17.35
N THR A 39 55.75 22.25 17.96
CA THR A 39 57.20 22.06 18.19
C THR A 39 57.87 23.40 18.48
N SER A 40 58.84 23.36 19.38
CA SER A 40 59.58 24.48 19.96
C SER A 40 60.33 25.34 18.92
N ALA A 41 59.92 26.60 18.76
CA ALA A 41 60.76 27.78 18.49
C ALA A 41 59.85 29.02 18.31
N GLU A 42 60.17 30.10 19.03
CA GLU A 42 59.72 31.49 18.85
C GLU A 42 58.26 31.71 18.41
N GLU A 43 57.41 32.21 19.33
CA GLU A 43 56.07 32.73 19.06
C GLU A 43 56.12 33.82 17.97
N GLN A 44 55.96 33.41 16.70
CA GLN A 44 55.63 34.29 15.60
C GLN A 44 54.11 34.54 15.62
N PRO A 45 53.64 35.78 15.44
CA PRO A 45 52.21 36.08 15.45
C PRO A 45 51.51 35.29 14.33
N ALA A 46 50.37 34.66 14.67
CA ALA A 46 49.54 33.88 13.75
C ALA A 46 49.36 34.63 12.43
N LYS A 47 49.72 33.97 11.31
CA LYS A 47 49.77 34.61 10.01
C LYS A 47 48.34 34.71 9.45
N ARG A 48 47.69 35.84 9.70
CA ARG A 48 46.34 36.13 9.23
C ARG A 48 46.37 36.42 7.72
N THR A 49 45.75 35.56 6.92
CA THR A 49 45.70 35.69 5.46
C THR A 49 44.31 36.15 4.99
N ALA A 50 44.32 36.92 3.90
CA ALA A 50 43.14 37.58 3.35
C ALA A 50 42.81 36.99 1.98
N GLU A 51 41.73 36.24 1.85
CA GLU A 51 41.35 35.59 0.58
C GLU A 51 39.98 36.03 0.07
N ILE A 52 39.79 35.99 -1.26
CA ILE A 52 38.50 36.29 -1.88
C ILE A 52 37.90 34.97 -2.31
N LEU A 53 36.78 34.60 -1.70
CA LEU A 53 36.08 33.36 -1.98
C LEU A 53 34.71 33.65 -2.61
N PRO A 54 34.38 33.02 -3.75
CA PRO A 54 33.01 33.04 -4.26
C PRO A 54 32.12 32.24 -3.29
N SER A 55 31.04 32.85 -2.81
CA SER A 55 30.10 32.23 -1.86
C SER A 55 28.65 32.34 -2.31
N LYS A 56 27.88 31.27 -2.04
CA LYS A 56 26.44 31.23 -2.29
C LYS A 56 25.67 31.93 -1.17
N CYS A 57 24.49 32.46 -1.49
CA CYS A 57 23.65 33.18 -0.53
C CYS A 57 23.25 32.36 0.72
N ASN A 58 23.14 31.04 0.61
CA ASN A 58 22.81 30.15 1.73
C ASN A 58 23.92 30.03 2.79
N CYS A 59 25.14 30.48 2.48
CA CYS A 59 26.25 30.55 3.44
C CYS A 59 26.25 31.86 4.23
N ILE A 60 25.43 32.84 3.86
CA ILE A 60 25.37 34.15 4.53
C ILE A 60 24.47 34.06 5.75
N LYS A 61 25.05 34.22 6.93
CA LYS A 61 24.31 34.20 8.21
C LYS A 61 23.68 35.53 8.57
N ALA A 62 24.37 36.64 8.31
CA ALA A 62 23.93 38.00 8.64
C ALA A 62 24.60 39.02 7.70
N ILE A 63 23.95 40.16 7.52
CA ILE A 63 24.45 41.28 6.72
C ILE A 63 24.61 42.48 7.67
N SER A 64 25.77 43.15 7.63
CA SER A 64 26.03 44.33 8.45
C SER A 64 25.40 45.59 7.85
N ALA A 65 24.95 46.51 8.68
CA ALA A 65 24.46 47.83 8.25
C ALA A 65 25.57 48.79 7.80
N VAL A 66 26.83 48.48 8.10
CA VAL A 66 27.99 49.33 7.80
C VAL A 66 28.67 48.91 6.50
N ARG A 67 28.94 49.89 5.62
CA ARG A 67 29.67 49.69 4.37
C ARG A 67 31.08 50.29 4.48
N VAL A 68 32.08 49.49 4.17
CA VAL A 68 33.49 49.90 4.06
C VAL A 68 33.83 50.22 2.61
N LEU A 69 34.68 51.23 2.37
CA LEU A 69 35.18 51.53 1.03
C LEU A 69 36.21 50.47 0.62
N VAL A 70 35.91 49.75 -0.46
CA VAL A 70 36.79 48.70 -1.01
C VAL A 70 37.52 49.23 -2.25
N PRO A 71 38.86 49.09 -2.35
CA PRO A 71 39.62 49.39 -3.55
C PRO A 71 39.12 48.61 -4.78
N LYS A 72 39.28 49.18 -5.98
CA LYS A 72 38.80 48.56 -7.24
C LYS A 72 39.55 47.27 -7.60
N ASP A 73 40.83 47.17 -7.21
CA ASP A 73 41.70 46.02 -7.47
C ASP A 73 42.14 45.37 -6.16
N LEU A 74 41.79 44.10 -5.99
CA LEU A 74 42.11 43.29 -4.79
C LEU A 74 43.00 42.07 -5.12
N ARG A 75 43.65 42.06 -6.29
CA ARG A 75 44.51 40.94 -6.71
C ARG A 75 45.81 40.85 -5.90
N SER A 76 46.31 41.97 -5.37
CA SER A 76 47.53 41.98 -4.56
C SER A 76 47.25 41.57 -3.11
N SER A 77 48.19 40.86 -2.48
CA SER A 77 48.09 40.49 -1.06
C SER A 77 47.97 41.73 -0.16
N GLU A 78 48.77 42.76 -0.45
CA GLU A 78 48.76 44.02 0.31
C GLU A 78 47.40 44.74 0.25
N ALA A 79 46.70 44.72 -0.88
CA ALA A 79 45.38 45.34 -0.99
C ALA A 79 44.32 44.59 -0.15
N ARG A 80 44.38 43.25 -0.12
CA ARG A 80 43.47 42.42 0.68
C ARG A 80 43.72 42.60 2.18
N GLU A 81 44.98 42.60 2.61
CA GLU A 81 45.35 42.86 4.00
C GLU A 81 44.95 44.28 4.46
N ASN A 82 45.10 45.29 3.61
CA ASN A 82 44.67 46.66 3.93
C ASN A 82 43.14 46.77 4.07
N CYS A 83 42.37 45.97 3.31
CA CYS A 83 40.92 45.90 3.48
C CYS A 83 40.55 45.30 4.84
N ILE A 84 41.16 44.18 5.24
CA ILE A 84 40.93 43.57 6.55
C ILE A 84 41.29 44.53 7.69
N LYS A 85 42.46 45.19 7.61
CA LYS A 85 42.86 46.20 8.61
C LYS A 85 41.85 47.34 8.70
N THR A 86 41.21 47.71 7.59
CA THR A 86 40.15 48.72 7.58
C THR A 86 38.88 48.20 8.25
N ILE A 87 38.49 46.96 7.98
CA ILE A 87 37.34 46.28 8.62
C ILE A 87 37.56 46.17 10.14
N ASP A 88 38.74 45.73 10.58
CA ASP A 88 39.08 45.60 12.00
C ASP A 88 39.03 46.97 12.71
N ARG A 89 39.59 48.01 12.10
CA ARG A 89 39.50 49.38 12.63
C ARG A 89 38.05 49.86 12.75
N VAL A 90 37.19 49.50 11.81
CA VAL A 90 35.75 49.83 11.88
C VAL A 90 35.09 49.03 13.01
N LYS A 91 35.41 47.76 13.15
CA LYS A 91 34.90 46.89 14.22
C LYS A 91 35.32 47.37 15.61
N GLU A 92 36.58 47.79 15.78
CA GLU A 92 37.08 48.37 17.03
C GLU A 92 36.38 49.69 17.36
N LYS A 93 36.21 50.58 16.37
CA LYS A 93 35.48 51.84 16.55
C LYS A 93 34.01 51.65 16.92
N MET A 94 33.40 50.54 16.53
CA MET A 94 31.99 50.20 16.79
C MET A 94 31.80 49.35 18.05
N GLY A 95 32.81 49.22 18.91
CA GLY A 95 32.68 48.53 20.21
C GLY A 95 32.85 47.01 20.14
N GLY A 96 33.52 46.49 19.09
CA GLY A 96 33.93 45.08 19.01
C GLY A 96 33.02 44.19 18.17
N SER A 97 31.80 44.62 17.82
CA SER A 97 30.91 43.93 16.87
C SER A 97 30.34 44.90 15.84
N LEU A 98 30.08 44.38 14.63
CA LEU A 98 29.38 45.14 13.60
C LEU A 98 27.87 45.02 13.83
N PRO A 99 27.10 46.10 13.67
CA PRO A 99 25.64 46.05 13.81
C PRO A 99 25.02 45.30 12.63
N ASP A 100 24.15 44.34 12.94
CA ASP A 100 23.37 43.61 11.95
C ASP A 100 22.30 44.52 11.33
N LEU A 101 22.02 44.31 10.05
CA LEU A 101 20.97 44.99 9.30
C LEU A 101 19.60 44.43 9.69
N ASP A 102 18.65 45.29 10.08
CA ASP A 102 17.32 44.88 10.51
C ASP A 102 16.50 44.39 9.29
N PRO A 103 16.04 43.12 9.27
CA PRO A 103 15.29 42.58 8.13
C PRO A 103 13.96 43.30 7.85
N ILE A 104 13.34 43.91 8.86
CA ILE A 104 12.05 44.59 8.74
C ILE A 104 12.26 46.08 8.50
N LYS A 105 13.08 46.74 9.34
CA LYS A 105 13.26 48.21 9.27
C LYS A 105 14.15 48.63 8.10
N ASP A 106 15.25 47.91 7.88
CA ASP A 106 16.27 48.29 6.91
C ASP A 106 16.10 47.57 5.57
N MET A 107 15.83 46.24 5.60
CA MET A 107 15.62 45.45 4.38
C MET A 107 14.17 45.51 3.84
N LYS A 108 13.23 46.09 4.62
CA LYS A 108 11.82 46.30 4.23
C LYS A 108 11.08 45.01 3.82
N ILE A 109 11.39 43.89 4.47
CA ILE A 109 10.67 42.63 4.26
C ILE A 109 9.31 42.73 4.96
N THR A 110 8.23 42.84 4.18
CA THR A 110 6.87 43.11 4.66
C THR A 110 5.93 41.90 4.62
N GLU A 111 6.47 40.70 4.36
CA GLU A 111 5.66 39.49 4.30
C GLU A 111 5.06 39.13 5.67
N PRO A 112 3.75 38.86 5.75
CA PRO A 112 3.06 38.70 7.04
C PRO A 112 3.58 37.50 7.86
N LYS A 113 3.90 36.38 7.19
CA LYS A 113 4.48 35.20 7.85
C LYS A 113 5.87 35.48 8.42
N PHE A 114 6.67 36.29 7.73
CA PHE A 114 8.02 36.62 8.17
C PHE A 114 7.99 37.53 9.40
N VAL A 115 7.14 38.56 9.39
CA VAL A 115 6.96 39.46 10.54
C VAL A 115 6.52 38.68 11.78
N GLU A 116 5.57 37.75 11.65
CA GLU A 116 5.12 36.91 12.77
C GLU A 116 6.26 36.05 13.36
N ILE A 117 7.08 35.42 12.51
CA ILE A 117 8.23 34.60 12.94
C ILE A 117 9.27 35.48 13.62
N TYR A 118 9.54 36.67 13.09
CA TYR A 118 10.51 37.60 13.63
C TYR A 118 10.09 38.15 15.00
N GLU A 119 8.82 38.52 15.16
CA GLU A 119 8.25 38.93 16.46
C GLU A 119 8.34 37.80 17.49
N LYS A 120 8.04 36.56 17.10
CA LYS A 120 8.23 35.38 17.96
C LYS A 120 9.68 35.19 18.37
N LEU A 121 10.62 35.37 17.44
CA LEU A 121 12.05 35.25 17.70
C LEU A 121 12.52 36.30 18.72
N GLU A 122 12.11 37.56 18.57
CA GLU A 122 12.42 38.61 19.53
C GLU A 122 11.79 38.36 20.90
N ALA A 123 10.54 37.89 20.94
CA ALA A 123 9.90 37.46 22.19
C ALA A 123 10.66 36.31 22.87
N PHE A 124 11.18 35.34 22.11
CA PHE A 124 12.01 34.26 22.64
C PHE A 124 13.36 34.73 23.15
N LYS A 125 14.05 35.64 22.45
CA LYS A 125 15.30 36.25 22.94
C LYS A 125 15.08 36.98 24.27
N GLN A 126 14.07 37.84 24.35
CA GLN A 126 13.75 38.56 25.59
C GLN A 126 13.39 37.60 26.73
N ARG A 127 12.69 36.51 26.42
CA ARG A 127 12.35 35.48 27.42
C ARG A 127 13.57 34.69 27.86
N LEU A 128 14.52 34.43 26.96
CA LEU A 128 15.78 33.78 27.26
C LEU A 128 16.64 34.64 28.19
N GLU A 129 16.78 35.94 27.90
CA GLU A 129 17.54 36.89 28.73
C GLU A 129 16.92 37.08 30.13
N LYS A 130 15.58 37.08 30.23
CA LYS A 130 14.87 37.13 31.50
C LYS A 130 14.87 35.81 32.26
N HIS A 131 15.31 34.71 31.64
CA HIS A 131 15.26 33.40 32.26
C HIS A 131 16.31 33.30 33.37
N PRO A 132 15.97 32.83 34.60
CA PRO A 132 16.90 32.73 35.71
C PRO A 132 18.20 31.96 35.38
N LEU A 133 18.08 30.89 34.60
CA LEU A 133 19.24 30.14 34.11
C LEU A 133 20.23 31.02 33.35
N SER A 134 19.82 32.04 32.59
CA SER A 134 20.75 32.86 31.78
C SER A 134 21.81 33.61 32.61
N GLN A 135 21.64 33.68 33.94
CA GLN A 135 22.56 34.33 34.87
C GLN A 135 23.44 33.35 35.66
N GLU A 136 23.21 32.05 35.53
CA GLU A 136 23.99 31.02 36.23
C GLU A 136 25.27 30.66 35.47
N ALA A 137 26.37 30.38 36.18
CA ALA A 137 27.63 29.97 35.54
C ALA A 137 27.59 28.53 34.98
N ASN A 138 26.67 27.69 35.48
CA ASN A 138 26.61 26.25 35.19
C ASN A 138 25.52 25.86 34.18
N VAL A 139 24.99 26.82 33.41
CA VAL A 139 23.91 26.58 32.43
C VAL A 139 24.23 25.46 31.47
N LYS A 140 25.47 25.43 30.96
CA LYS A 140 25.88 24.44 29.98
C LYS A 140 25.78 23.02 30.55
N GLU A 141 26.25 22.82 31.77
CA GLU A 141 26.17 21.51 32.44
C GLU A 141 24.72 21.08 32.74
N ILE A 142 23.86 22.04 33.12
CA ILE A 142 22.44 21.78 33.37
C ILE A 142 21.72 21.39 32.08
N CYS A 143 22.00 22.09 30.97
CA CYS A 143 21.47 21.76 29.65
C CYS A 143 21.94 20.37 29.19
N ASP A 144 23.24 20.08 29.29
CA ASP A 144 23.81 18.78 28.88
C ASP A 144 23.17 17.61 29.67
N ARG A 145 22.93 17.80 30.98
CA ARG A 145 22.22 16.81 31.82
C ARG A 145 20.75 16.67 31.45
N PHE A 146 20.07 17.78 31.12
CA PHE A 146 18.67 17.75 30.68
C PHE A 146 18.54 17.04 29.34
N GLU A 147 19.41 17.32 28.38
CA GLU A 147 19.46 16.66 27.07
C GLU A 147 19.70 15.15 27.23
N SER A 148 20.62 14.75 28.11
CA SER A 148 20.87 13.34 28.40
C SER A 148 19.65 12.63 28.99
N ARG A 149 18.95 13.30 29.93
CA ARG A 149 17.72 12.75 30.52
C ARG A 149 16.59 12.67 29.48
N ASP A 150 16.43 13.69 28.65
CA ASP A 150 15.42 13.72 27.58
C ASP A 150 15.66 12.62 26.55
N HIS A 151 16.92 12.41 26.15
CA HIS A 151 17.31 11.31 25.27
C HIS A 151 16.91 9.95 25.85
N LEU A 152 17.26 9.69 27.12
CA LEU A 152 16.91 8.44 27.79
C LEU A 152 15.39 8.27 27.94
N GLN A 153 14.65 9.35 28.18
CA GLN A 153 13.20 9.33 28.26
C GLN A 153 12.57 8.97 26.91
N ASN A 154 13.03 9.60 25.83
CA ASN A 154 12.58 9.31 24.47
C ASN A 154 12.88 7.87 24.08
N GLU A 155 14.08 7.37 24.42
CA GLU A 155 14.45 5.96 24.19
C GLU A 155 13.53 5.01 24.97
N MET A 156 13.26 5.30 26.24
CA MET A 156 12.34 4.49 27.05
C MET A 156 10.93 4.49 26.47
N ASP A 157 10.42 5.64 26.01
CA ASP A 157 9.09 5.74 25.41
C ASP A 157 9.00 4.98 24.08
N THR A 158 10.04 5.04 23.25
CA THR A 158 10.12 4.27 21.99
C THR A 158 10.17 2.76 22.24
N LEU A 159 10.92 2.32 23.25
CA LEU A 159 10.99 0.91 23.65
C LEU A 159 9.67 0.44 24.24
N GLN A 160 9.01 1.23 25.09
CA GLN A 160 7.70 0.90 25.63
C GLN A 160 6.63 0.79 24.54
N ALA A 161 6.63 1.70 23.56
CA ALA A 161 5.74 1.62 22.40
C ALA A 161 5.99 0.33 21.59
N SER A 162 7.25 -0.02 21.39
CA SER A 162 7.66 -1.25 20.68
C SER A 162 7.23 -2.52 21.44
N CYS A 163 7.41 -2.56 22.76
CA CYS A 163 6.96 -3.67 23.59
C CYS A 163 5.44 -3.82 23.59
N ARG A 164 4.68 -2.72 23.72
CA ARG A 164 3.21 -2.74 23.66
C ARG A 164 2.71 -3.28 22.32
N PHE A 165 3.33 -2.86 21.22
CA PHE A 165 3.02 -3.35 19.88
C PHE A 165 3.31 -4.85 19.76
N ALA A 166 4.45 -5.32 20.25
CA ALA A 166 4.81 -6.74 20.25
C ALA A 166 3.80 -7.59 21.05
N SER A 167 3.42 -7.17 22.26
CA SER A 167 2.42 -7.89 23.08
C SER A 167 1.05 -7.95 22.42
N HIS A 168 0.57 -6.83 21.85
CA HIS A 168 -0.71 -6.82 21.12
C HIS A 168 -0.67 -7.72 19.88
N LYS A 169 0.46 -7.72 19.15
CA LYS A 169 0.65 -8.60 18.00
C LYS A 169 0.59 -10.08 18.38
N GLU A 170 1.17 -10.46 19.51
CA GLU A 170 1.15 -11.84 20.00
C GLU A 170 -0.25 -12.25 20.48
N GLU A 171 -0.96 -11.37 21.18
CA GLU A 171 -2.36 -11.59 21.57
C GLU A 171 -3.27 -11.78 20.35
N MET A 172 -3.09 -10.95 19.31
CA MET A 172 -3.83 -11.07 18.05
C MET A 172 -3.52 -12.38 17.34
N ARG A 173 -2.25 -12.79 17.27
CA ARG A 173 -1.85 -14.08 16.68
C ARG A 173 -2.51 -15.25 17.40
N SER A 174 -2.45 -15.26 18.73
CA SER A 174 -3.11 -16.25 19.59
C SER A 174 -4.62 -16.34 19.27
N LYS A 175 -5.31 -15.20 19.21
CA LYS A 175 -6.75 -15.13 18.90
C LYS A 175 -7.06 -15.65 17.50
N VAL A 176 -6.26 -15.29 16.49
CA VAL A 176 -6.44 -15.77 15.11
C VAL A 176 -6.29 -17.29 15.02
N SER A 177 -5.25 -17.86 15.66
CA SER A 177 -5.05 -19.32 15.70
C SER A 177 -6.23 -20.04 16.36
N LEU A 178 -6.77 -19.51 17.46
CA LEU A 178 -7.94 -20.08 18.13
C LEU A 178 -9.21 -20.00 17.26
N ILE A 179 -9.43 -18.90 16.55
CA ILE A 179 -10.57 -18.75 15.62
C ILE A 179 -10.50 -19.81 14.51
N GLN A 180 -9.32 -20.01 13.90
CA GLN A 180 -9.12 -21.02 12.85
C GLN A 180 -9.39 -22.44 13.35
N LEU A 181 -8.97 -22.77 14.58
CA LEU A 181 -9.24 -24.09 15.18
C LEU A 181 -10.73 -24.31 15.46
N ASN A 182 -11.44 -23.27 15.90
CA ASN A 182 -12.89 -23.33 16.14
C ASN A 182 -13.66 -23.51 14.83
N GLU A 183 -13.26 -22.81 13.78
CA GLU A 183 -13.85 -22.95 12.46
C GLU A 183 -13.60 -24.35 11.89
N LEU A 184 -12.36 -24.88 12.00
CA LEU A 184 -12.02 -26.24 11.57
C LEU A 184 -12.87 -27.29 12.29
N SER A 185 -13.07 -27.15 13.60
CA SER A 185 -13.93 -28.04 14.39
C SER A 185 -15.38 -28.01 13.90
N SER A 186 -15.89 -26.82 13.58
CA SER A 186 -17.24 -26.61 13.05
C SER A 186 -17.41 -27.23 11.66
N ARG A 187 -16.44 -27.03 10.76
CA ARG A 187 -16.40 -27.66 9.42
C ARG A 187 -16.31 -29.19 9.52
N LYS A 188 -15.48 -29.75 10.40
CA LYS A 188 -15.43 -31.19 10.66
C LYS A 188 -16.79 -31.75 11.08
N ARG A 189 -17.53 -31.03 11.92
CA ARG A 189 -18.88 -31.44 12.34
C ARG A 189 -19.84 -31.51 11.16
N VAL A 190 -19.79 -30.55 10.24
CA VAL A 190 -20.58 -30.60 8.99
C VAL A 190 -20.22 -31.83 8.17
N LEU A 191 -18.93 -32.05 7.92
CA LEU A 191 -18.44 -33.19 7.13
C LEU A 191 -18.87 -34.53 7.73
N ARG A 192 -18.78 -34.68 9.06
CA ARG A 192 -19.26 -35.89 9.75
C ARG A 192 -20.77 -36.07 9.61
N ARG A 193 -21.54 -34.99 9.80
CA ARG A 193 -23.01 -35.02 9.74
C ARG A 193 -23.54 -35.31 8.33
N LEU A 194 -22.84 -34.89 7.29
CA LEU A 194 -23.17 -35.18 5.90
C LEU A 194 -22.59 -36.52 5.40
N GLY A 195 -21.76 -37.19 6.21
CA GLY A 195 -21.17 -38.50 5.90
C GLY A 195 -19.94 -38.44 4.98
N TYR A 196 -19.21 -37.34 4.97
CA TYR A 196 -17.96 -37.17 4.21
C TYR A 196 -16.76 -37.74 4.97
N CYS A 197 -16.84 -37.80 6.30
CA CYS A 197 -15.88 -38.49 7.15
C CYS A 197 -16.59 -39.17 8.33
N SER A 198 -15.94 -40.17 8.93
CA SER A 198 -16.42 -40.84 10.13
C SER A 198 -16.18 -40.01 11.40
N GLU A 199 -16.70 -40.46 12.54
CA GLU A 199 -16.43 -39.83 13.84
C GLU A 199 -14.93 -39.79 14.20
N LEU A 200 -14.15 -40.71 13.65
CA LEU A 200 -12.69 -40.80 13.79
C LEU A 200 -11.93 -39.97 12.74
N ASP A 201 -12.62 -39.07 12.02
CA ASP A 201 -12.05 -38.25 10.93
C ASP A 201 -11.48 -39.07 9.75
N LEU A 202 -11.93 -40.31 9.58
CA LEU A 202 -11.56 -41.12 8.41
C LEU A 202 -12.44 -40.76 7.21
N ILE A 203 -11.82 -40.51 6.06
CA ILE A 203 -12.53 -40.10 4.85
C ILE A 203 -13.46 -41.21 4.33
N ALA A 204 -14.73 -40.86 4.07
CA ALA A 204 -15.73 -41.75 3.49
C ALA A 204 -15.72 -41.65 1.95
N LEU A 205 -16.54 -42.47 1.28
CA LEU A 205 -16.66 -42.43 -0.18
C LEU A 205 -17.11 -41.04 -0.67
N LYS A 206 -18.12 -40.42 -0.04
CA LYS A 206 -18.53 -39.03 -0.34
C LYS A 206 -17.36 -38.04 -0.24
N GLY A 207 -16.52 -38.18 0.78
CA GLY A 207 -15.32 -37.36 0.95
C GLY A 207 -14.34 -37.51 -0.21
N ARG A 208 -14.08 -38.74 -0.66
CA ARG A 208 -13.18 -38.99 -1.81
C ARG A 208 -13.72 -38.39 -3.11
N VAL A 209 -15.03 -38.53 -3.34
CA VAL A 209 -15.70 -37.95 -4.51
C VAL A 209 -15.61 -36.42 -4.49
N ALA A 210 -15.84 -35.80 -3.33
CA ALA A 210 -15.71 -34.36 -3.17
C ALA A 210 -14.29 -33.86 -3.45
N CYS A 211 -13.26 -34.65 -3.14
CA CYS A 211 -11.86 -34.29 -3.46
C CYS A 211 -11.57 -34.20 -4.96
N GLU A 212 -12.38 -34.80 -5.84
CA GLU A 212 -12.24 -34.67 -7.29
C GLU A 212 -12.77 -33.33 -7.83
N ILE A 213 -13.52 -32.59 -7.01
CA ILE A 213 -14.18 -31.33 -7.39
C ILE A 213 -13.40 -30.17 -6.78
N THR A 214 -12.85 -29.31 -7.63
CA THR A 214 -12.05 -28.14 -7.20
C THR A 214 -12.50 -26.84 -7.84
N SER A 215 -13.22 -26.91 -8.96
CA SER A 215 -13.66 -25.75 -9.73
C SER A 215 -14.99 -25.15 -9.25
N ALA A 216 -15.67 -25.78 -8.30
CA ALA A 216 -17.00 -25.43 -7.82
C ALA A 216 -17.25 -25.98 -6.41
N ASP A 217 -18.43 -25.71 -5.84
CA ASP A 217 -18.86 -26.20 -4.52
C ASP A 217 -18.92 -27.75 -4.48
N GLU A 218 -17.92 -28.33 -3.83
CA GLU A 218 -17.68 -29.77 -3.78
C GLU A 218 -18.74 -30.52 -2.96
N ILE A 219 -19.32 -29.88 -1.95
CA ILE A 219 -20.30 -30.52 -1.06
C ILE A 219 -21.66 -30.60 -1.76
N LEU A 220 -22.14 -29.50 -2.35
CA LEU A 220 -23.43 -29.50 -3.04
C LEU A 220 -23.40 -30.43 -4.25
N LEU A 221 -22.34 -30.41 -5.07
CA LEU A 221 -22.22 -31.28 -6.23
C LEU A 221 -22.18 -32.76 -5.84
N THR A 222 -21.43 -33.09 -4.79
CA THR A 222 -21.38 -34.46 -4.28
C THR A 222 -22.74 -34.90 -3.75
N GLU A 223 -23.46 -34.07 -2.98
CA GLU A 223 -24.84 -34.42 -2.55
C GLU A 223 -25.76 -34.66 -3.74
N LEU A 224 -25.73 -33.81 -4.78
CA LEU A 224 -26.57 -33.98 -5.97
C LEU A 224 -26.24 -35.23 -6.77
N LEU A 225 -24.95 -35.62 -6.80
CA LEU A 225 -24.48 -36.85 -7.43
C LEU A 225 -25.01 -38.09 -6.70
N PHE A 226 -24.88 -38.13 -5.38
CA PHE A 226 -25.35 -39.24 -4.54
C PHE A 226 -26.88 -39.31 -4.46
N ASP A 227 -27.59 -38.18 -4.50
CA ASP A 227 -29.06 -38.13 -4.57
C ASP A 227 -29.59 -38.55 -5.96
N GLY A 228 -28.69 -38.79 -6.92
CA GLY A 228 -29.04 -39.29 -8.26
C GLY A 228 -29.72 -38.25 -9.15
N THR A 229 -29.53 -36.95 -8.86
CA THR A 229 -30.14 -35.85 -9.62
C THR A 229 -29.79 -35.92 -11.10
N PHE A 230 -28.53 -36.24 -11.42
CA PHE A 230 -28.02 -36.33 -12.79
C PHE A 230 -28.45 -37.60 -13.55
N ASN A 231 -29.02 -38.61 -12.87
CA ASN A 231 -29.38 -39.88 -13.51
C ASN A 231 -30.50 -39.68 -14.54
N LYS A 232 -31.46 -38.79 -14.26
CA LYS A 232 -32.63 -38.52 -15.10
C LYS A 232 -32.38 -37.46 -16.18
N LEU A 233 -31.28 -36.73 -16.09
CA LEU A 233 -30.97 -35.65 -17.02
C LEU A 233 -30.29 -36.17 -18.28
N SER A 234 -30.54 -35.51 -19.40
CA SER A 234 -29.77 -35.66 -20.63
C SER A 234 -28.41 -34.94 -20.51
N PRO A 235 -27.42 -35.26 -21.36
CA PRO A 235 -26.12 -34.58 -21.34
C PRO A 235 -26.23 -33.05 -21.46
N GLU A 236 -27.14 -32.55 -22.31
CA GLU A 236 -27.40 -31.12 -22.48
C GLU A 236 -27.91 -30.48 -21.20
N ASN A 237 -28.83 -31.17 -20.51
CA ASN A 237 -29.41 -30.69 -19.24
C ASN A 237 -28.43 -30.82 -18.07
N CYS A 238 -27.52 -31.80 -18.09
CA CYS A 238 -26.40 -31.86 -17.15
C CYS A 238 -25.49 -30.63 -17.28
N ALA A 239 -25.05 -30.31 -18.51
CA ALA A 239 -24.25 -29.11 -18.77
C ALA A 239 -24.98 -27.83 -18.34
N ALA A 240 -26.27 -27.73 -18.65
CA ALA A 240 -27.10 -26.59 -18.26
C ALA A 240 -27.18 -26.42 -16.74
N LEU A 241 -27.46 -27.48 -15.98
CA LEU A 241 -27.53 -27.41 -14.52
C LEU A 241 -26.18 -27.06 -13.89
N LEU A 242 -25.09 -27.66 -14.38
CA LEU A 242 -23.74 -27.40 -13.88
C LEU A 242 -23.26 -25.96 -14.17
N SER A 243 -23.84 -25.29 -15.17
CA SER A 243 -23.55 -23.87 -15.43
C SER A 243 -23.89 -22.96 -14.24
N CYS A 244 -24.81 -23.36 -13.37
CA CYS A 244 -25.16 -22.63 -12.15
C CYS A 244 -24.00 -22.44 -11.18
N PHE A 245 -23.00 -23.33 -11.22
CA PHE A 245 -21.85 -23.32 -10.31
C PHE A 245 -20.70 -22.43 -10.79
N VAL A 246 -20.63 -22.17 -12.10
CA VAL A 246 -19.50 -21.45 -12.73
C VAL A 246 -19.90 -20.07 -13.25
N CYS A 247 -21.19 -19.78 -13.32
CA CYS A 247 -21.71 -18.49 -13.77
C CYS A 247 -21.58 -17.41 -12.69
N GLU A 248 -20.94 -16.29 -13.03
CA GLU A 248 -20.78 -15.15 -12.11
C GLU A 248 -21.87 -14.07 -12.30
N GLU A 249 -22.63 -14.10 -13.39
CA GLU A 249 -23.63 -13.06 -13.69
C GLU A 249 -24.96 -13.30 -12.98
N ARG A 250 -25.49 -12.22 -12.37
CA ARG A 250 -26.83 -12.22 -11.77
C ARG A 250 -27.88 -12.06 -12.89
N GLY A 251 -28.89 -12.91 -12.88
CA GLY A 251 -29.99 -12.83 -13.83
C GLY A 251 -30.91 -14.03 -13.71
N GLN A 252 -32.11 -13.90 -14.26
CA GLN A 252 -33.02 -15.04 -14.44
C GLN A 252 -32.70 -15.74 -15.76
N SER A 253 -32.70 -17.07 -15.73
CA SER A 253 -32.60 -17.86 -16.96
C SER A 253 -33.81 -17.62 -17.85
N LYS A 254 -33.60 -17.37 -19.14
CA LYS A 254 -34.67 -17.52 -20.14
C LYS A 254 -34.85 -19.01 -20.45
N LEU A 255 -35.47 -19.74 -19.54
CA LEU A 255 -35.87 -21.12 -19.78
C LEU A 255 -37.14 -21.14 -20.63
N ASN A 256 -37.13 -21.87 -21.75
CA ASN A 256 -38.34 -22.10 -22.52
C ASN A 256 -39.25 -23.05 -21.72
N SER A 257 -40.29 -22.48 -21.09
CA SER A 257 -41.06 -23.11 -19.99
C SER A 257 -41.73 -24.45 -20.31
N GLU A 258 -41.88 -24.83 -21.59
CA GLU A 258 -42.55 -26.08 -21.99
C GLU A 258 -41.60 -27.25 -22.25
N LEU A 259 -40.33 -27.00 -22.61
CA LEU A 259 -39.42 -28.03 -23.14
C LEU A 259 -38.45 -28.63 -22.12
N ASP A 260 -38.25 -27.98 -20.96
CA ASP A 260 -37.19 -28.38 -20.01
C ASP A 260 -37.74 -28.59 -18.57
N LYS A 261 -38.85 -29.34 -18.42
CA LYS A 261 -39.45 -29.67 -17.11
C LYS A 261 -38.46 -30.36 -16.17
N ASP A 262 -37.65 -31.27 -16.70
CA ASP A 262 -36.63 -31.99 -15.94
C ASP A 262 -35.56 -31.05 -15.40
N LEU A 263 -35.11 -30.09 -16.22
CA LEU A 263 -34.10 -29.10 -15.83
C LEU A 263 -34.62 -28.16 -14.72
N VAL A 264 -35.87 -27.69 -14.84
CA VAL A 264 -36.52 -26.88 -13.80
C VAL A 264 -36.66 -27.67 -12.49
N SER A 265 -37.03 -28.96 -12.58
CA SER A 265 -37.12 -29.82 -11.40
C SER A 265 -35.74 -30.03 -10.74
N ALA A 266 -34.70 -30.24 -11.54
CA ALA A 266 -33.33 -30.40 -11.03
C ALA A 266 -32.79 -29.10 -10.39
N LEU A 267 -33.14 -27.94 -10.92
CA LEU A 267 -32.80 -26.65 -10.29
C LEU A 267 -33.46 -26.51 -8.90
N ARG A 268 -34.72 -26.95 -8.76
CA ARG A 268 -35.40 -26.94 -7.45
C ARG A 268 -34.71 -27.86 -6.45
N VAL A 269 -34.36 -29.08 -6.88
CA VAL A 269 -33.60 -30.03 -6.05
C VAL A 269 -32.25 -29.43 -5.64
N LEU A 270 -31.53 -28.79 -6.55
CA LEU A 270 -30.29 -28.06 -6.25
C LEU A 270 -30.50 -27.01 -5.16
N GLN A 271 -31.51 -26.15 -5.29
CA GLN A 271 -31.79 -25.10 -4.31
C GLN A 271 -32.23 -25.66 -2.95
N GLU A 272 -33.02 -26.73 -2.94
CA GLU A 272 -33.43 -27.41 -1.71
C GLU A 272 -32.25 -28.08 -0.99
N THR A 273 -31.38 -28.75 -1.72
CA THR A 273 -30.15 -29.35 -1.19
C THR A 273 -29.19 -28.27 -0.68
N ALA A 274 -29.05 -27.15 -1.38
CA ALA A 274 -28.25 -26.02 -0.92
C ALA A 274 -28.79 -25.44 0.40
N ARG A 275 -30.11 -25.25 0.53
CA ARG A 275 -30.74 -24.83 1.80
C ARG A 275 -30.50 -25.84 2.92
N ARG A 276 -30.60 -27.14 2.63
CA ARG A 276 -30.33 -28.21 3.60
C ARG A 276 -28.91 -28.15 4.12
N ILE A 277 -27.93 -28.00 3.23
CA ILE A 277 -26.50 -27.87 3.59
C ILE A 277 -26.29 -26.61 4.44
N ALA A 278 -26.80 -25.45 4.03
CA ALA A 278 -26.65 -24.21 4.80
C ALA A 278 -27.26 -24.29 6.20
N ARG A 279 -28.43 -24.94 6.36
CA ARG A 279 -29.02 -25.20 7.69
C ARG A 279 -28.14 -26.10 8.55
N ILE A 280 -27.62 -27.18 7.98
CA ILE A 280 -26.69 -28.09 8.69
C ILE A 280 -25.42 -27.35 9.09
N SER A 281 -24.88 -26.49 8.23
CA SER A 281 -23.73 -25.63 8.52
C SER A 281 -23.99 -24.70 9.71
N ASN A 282 -25.14 -24.03 9.74
CA ASN A 282 -25.55 -23.17 10.85
C ASN A 282 -25.71 -23.95 12.17
N GLU A 283 -26.33 -25.13 12.14
CA GLU A 283 -26.44 -26.01 13.31
C GLU A 283 -25.06 -26.48 13.82
N CYS A 284 -24.07 -26.52 12.93
CA CYS A 284 -22.68 -26.82 13.25
C CYS A 284 -21.86 -25.58 13.65
N ARG A 285 -22.50 -24.41 13.84
CA ARG A 285 -21.89 -23.13 14.23
C ARG A 285 -21.03 -22.47 13.13
N LEU A 286 -21.26 -22.79 11.86
CA LEU A 286 -20.78 -21.98 10.75
C LEU A 286 -21.86 -20.96 10.41
N SER A 287 -21.59 -19.67 10.64
CA SER A 287 -22.52 -18.58 10.33
C SER A 287 -22.64 -18.40 8.82
N VAL A 288 -23.58 -19.10 8.20
CA VAL A 288 -23.83 -19.07 6.75
C VAL A 288 -25.23 -18.50 6.53
N ASP A 289 -25.34 -17.41 5.77
CA ASP A 289 -26.64 -16.94 5.33
C ASP A 289 -27.22 -17.92 4.29
N VAL A 290 -28.41 -18.45 4.58
CA VAL A 290 -29.02 -19.53 3.80
C VAL A 290 -29.40 -19.05 2.40
N GLU A 291 -29.94 -17.84 2.29
CA GLU A 291 -30.40 -17.31 1.00
C GLU A 291 -29.22 -16.85 0.16
N ASP A 292 -28.20 -16.23 0.76
CA ASP A 292 -26.97 -15.89 0.05
C ASP A 292 -26.25 -17.13 -0.50
N TYR A 293 -26.20 -18.22 0.27
CA TYR A 293 -25.62 -19.48 -0.20
C TYR A 293 -26.40 -20.05 -1.39
N VAL A 294 -27.73 -20.08 -1.32
CA VAL A 294 -28.57 -20.54 -2.45
C VAL A 294 -28.42 -19.64 -3.68
N ASN A 295 -28.40 -18.32 -3.48
CA ASN A 295 -28.29 -17.32 -4.55
C ASN A 295 -26.88 -17.24 -5.16
N SER A 296 -25.89 -17.89 -4.54
CA SER A 296 -24.55 -18.04 -5.13
C SER A 296 -24.58 -18.91 -6.39
N PHE A 297 -25.55 -19.82 -6.51
CA PHE A 297 -25.75 -20.69 -7.66
C PHE A 297 -26.71 -20.04 -8.67
N LYS A 298 -26.16 -19.50 -9.77
CA LYS A 298 -26.89 -18.57 -10.64
C LYS A 298 -27.46 -19.26 -11.89
N PRO A 299 -28.79 -19.32 -12.06
CA PRO A 299 -29.42 -20.02 -13.18
C PRO A 299 -29.35 -19.27 -14.52
N ALA A 300 -28.80 -18.05 -14.54
CA ALA A 300 -28.82 -17.13 -15.69
C ALA A 300 -28.39 -17.78 -17.02
N MET A 301 -27.38 -18.65 -16.98
CA MET A 301 -26.79 -19.30 -18.16
C MET A 301 -27.40 -20.65 -18.54
N MET A 302 -28.32 -21.21 -17.75
CA MET A 302 -28.84 -22.57 -17.99
C MET A 302 -29.46 -22.73 -19.39
N GLY A 303 -30.36 -21.81 -19.78
CA GLY A 303 -30.99 -21.85 -21.11
C GLY A 303 -29.97 -21.73 -22.25
N THR A 304 -29.03 -20.79 -22.13
CA THR A 304 -27.96 -20.56 -23.12
C THR A 304 -27.08 -21.78 -23.31
N VAL A 305 -26.70 -22.44 -22.21
CA VAL A 305 -25.85 -23.63 -22.23
C VAL A 305 -26.59 -24.83 -22.79
N ALA A 306 -27.87 -25.02 -22.43
CA ALA A 306 -28.70 -26.07 -23.01
C ALA A 306 -28.82 -25.90 -24.52
N ASP A 307 -29.09 -24.68 -24.98
CA ASP A 307 -29.18 -24.32 -26.39
C ASP A 307 -27.87 -24.51 -27.15
N TRP A 308 -26.74 -24.17 -26.52
CA TRP A 308 -25.41 -24.44 -27.06
C TRP A 308 -25.15 -25.95 -27.20
N ALA A 309 -25.45 -26.74 -26.17
CA ALA A 309 -25.26 -28.19 -26.20
C ALA A 309 -26.18 -28.86 -27.24
N LYS A 310 -27.37 -28.30 -27.51
CA LYS A 310 -28.30 -28.72 -28.57
C LYS A 310 -27.85 -28.31 -29.99
N GLY A 311 -26.73 -27.59 -30.13
CA GLY A 311 -26.12 -27.28 -31.43
C GLY A 311 -26.49 -25.91 -32.03
N LYS A 312 -27.13 -24.99 -31.29
CA LYS A 312 -27.43 -23.65 -31.81
C LYS A 312 -26.15 -22.85 -32.13
N SER A 313 -26.19 -21.99 -33.15
CA SER A 313 -25.05 -21.15 -33.51
C SER A 313 -24.74 -20.12 -32.42
N PHE A 314 -23.47 -19.71 -32.31
CA PHE A 314 -23.07 -18.71 -31.31
C PHE A 314 -23.79 -17.37 -31.51
N ALA A 315 -23.97 -16.94 -32.76
CA ALA A 315 -24.72 -15.73 -33.10
C ALA A 315 -26.18 -15.77 -32.57
N SER A 316 -26.87 -16.90 -32.76
CA SER A 316 -28.25 -17.08 -32.27
C SER A 316 -28.33 -17.06 -30.73
N LEU A 317 -27.30 -17.56 -30.03
CA LEU A 317 -27.23 -17.46 -28.57
C LEU A 317 -27.08 -16.02 -28.09
N CYS A 318 -26.25 -15.24 -28.77
CA CYS A 318 -26.00 -13.84 -28.42
C CYS A 318 -27.27 -12.99 -28.63
N GLU A 319 -28.04 -13.25 -29.69
CA GLU A 319 -29.32 -12.58 -29.93
C GLU A 319 -30.40 -12.96 -28.90
N GLY A 320 -30.39 -14.20 -28.40
CA GLY A 320 -31.38 -14.71 -27.45
C GLY A 320 -31.20 -14.21 -26.02
N THR A 321 -30.03 -13.69 -25.66
CA THR A 321 -29.64 -13.41 -24.27
C THR A 321 -29.12 -11.98 -24.11
N ALA A 322 -29.28 -11.41 -22.92
CA ALA A 322 -28.70 -10.09 -22.61
C ALA A 322 -27.27 -10.20 -22.02
N ILE A 323 -26.69 -11.40 -22.10
CA ILE A 323 -25.41 -11.75 -21.48
C ILE A 323 -24.31 -11.42 -22.48
N PHE A 324 -23.25 -10.76 -22.01
CA PHE A 324 -22.12 -10.42 -22.87
C PHE A 324 -21.43 -11.69 -23.40
N GLU A 325 -21.03 -11.65 -24.67
CA GLU A 325 -20.45 -12.78 -25.41
C GLU A 325 -19.20 -13.33 -24.72
N GLY A 326 -18.38 -12.43 -24.16
CA GLY A 326 -17.19 -12.81 -23.39
C GLY A 326 -17.52 -13.59 -22.11
N THR A 327 -18.65 -13.30 -21.46
CA THR A 327 -19.14 -14.09 -20.32
C THR A 327 -19.58 -15.47 -20.78
N ILE A 328 -20.31 -15.59 -21.89
CA ILE A 328 -20.72 -16.88 -22.46
C ILE A 328 -19.50 -17.78 -22.68
N VAL A 329 -18.48 -17.27 -23.36
CA VAL A 329 -17.24 -18.02 -23.65
C VAL A 329 -16.52 -18.42 -22.36
N ARG A 330 -16.39 -17.50 -21.39
CA ARG A 330 -15.73 -17.78 -20.10
C ARG A 330 -16.46 -18.84 -19.30
N THR A 331 -17.79 -18.77 -19.24
CA THR A 331 -18.64 -19.74 -18.53
C THR A 331 -18.53 -21.11 -19.17
N LEU A 332 -18.58 -21.23 -20.50
CA LEU A 332 -18.44 -22.51 -21.20
C LEU A 332 -17.06 -23.15 -20.99
N ARG A 333 -15.98 -22.35 -20.97
CA ARG A 333 -14.63 -22.84 -20.68
C ARG A 333 -14.49 -23.36 -19.25
N ARG A 334 -15.03 -22.64 -18.26
CA ARG A 334 -15.02 -23.09 -16.86
C ARG A 334 -15.92 -24.31 -16.64
N LEU A 335 -17.05 -24.35 -17.34
CA LEU A 335 -17.97 -25.49 -17.30
C LEU A 335 -17.32 -26.76 -17.82
N GLU A 336 -16.46 -26.65 -18.84
CA GLU A 336 -15.74 -27.81 -19.39
C GLU A 336 -14.81 -28.45 -18.37
N GLU A 337 -14.06 -27.66 -17.62
CA GLU A 337 -13.24 -28.16 -16.51
C GLU A 337 -14.10 -28.78 -15.40
N LEU A 338 -15.21 -28.13 -15.03
CA LEU A 338 -16.13 -28.71 -14.05
C LEU A 338 -16.71 -30.05 -14.50
N LEU A 339 -17.08 -30.19 -15.78
CA LEU A 339 -17.57 -31.45 -16.33
C LEU A 339 -16.51 -32.55 -16.31
N ARG A 340 -15.24 -32.22 -16.55
CA ARG A 340 -14.12 -33.19 -16.40
C ARG A 340 -14.03 -33.70 -14.97
N GLN A 341 -14.10 -32.78 -14.01
CA GLN A 341 -14.08 -33.12 -12.59
C GLN A 341 -15.29 -33.99 -12.19
N MET A 342 -16.48 -33.70 -12.73
CA MET A 342 -17.67 -34.52 -12.51
C MET A 342 -17.56 -35.92 -13.14
N ALA A 343 -16.91 -36.05 -14.30
CA ALA A 343 -16.63 -37.36 -14.90
C ALA A 343 -15.68 -38.19 -14.01
N ASN A 344 -14.60 -37.58 -13.50
CA ASN A 344 -13.69 -38.23 -12.55
C ASN A 344 -14.38 -38.60 -11.24
N ALA A 345 -15.25 -37.74 -10.73
CA ALA A 345 -16.08 -38.00 -9.55
C ALA A 345 -17.01 -39.22 -9.77
N ALA A 346 -17.60 -39.34 -10.96
CA ALA A 346 -18.43 -40.48 -11.35
C ALA A 346 -17.61 -41.78 -11.51
N HIS A 347 -16.40 -41.69 -12.05
CA HIS A 347 -15.46 -42.81 -12.11
C HIS A 347 -15.08 -43.31 -10.70
N THR A 348 -14.84 -42.41 -9.74
CA THR A 348 -14.49 -42.77 -8.35
C THR A 348 -15.60 -43.53 -7.60
N ILE A 349 -16.86 -43.44 -8.06
CA ILE A 349 -17.99 -44.24 -7.53
C ILE A 349 -18.33 -45.45 -8.42
N ASP A 350 -17.47 -45.78 -9.39
CA ASP A 350 -17.67 -46.85 -10.38
C ASP A 350 -18.99 -46.72 -11.15
N ASN A 351 -19.44 -45.49 -11.44
CA ASN A 351 -20.65 -45.22 -12.19
C ASN A 351 -20.34 -44.79 -13.63
N SER A 352 -20.07 -45.79 -14.48
CA SER A 352 -19.76 -45.60 -15.90
C SER A 352 -20.86 -44.84 -16.65
N THR A 353 -22.13 -45.03 -16.28
CA THR A 353 -23.25 -44.35 -16.97
C THR A 353 -23.25 -42.84 -16.76
N LEU A 354 -22.84 -42.37 -15.57
CA LEU A 354 -22.69 -40.94 -15.31
C LEU A 354 -21.38 -40.40 -15.88
N GLU A 355 -20.30 -41.17 -15.82
CA GLU A 355 -19.02 -40.82 -16.44
C GLU A 355 -19.17 -40.58 -17.95
N GLU A 356 -19.79 -41.51 -18.67
CA GLU A 356 -20.10 -41.37 -20.10
C GLU A 356 -21.00 -40.17 -20.36
N LYS A 357 -21.99 -39.92 -19.50
CA LYS A 357 -22.92 -38.78 -19.63
C LYS A 357 -22.20 -37.45 -19.49
N PHE A 358 -21.30 -37.30 -18.51
CA PHE A 358 -20.50 -36.09 -18.34
C PHE A 358 -19.48 -35.93 -19.47
N THR A 359 -18.85 -37.02 -19.90
CA THR A 359 -17.95 -37.02 -21.07
C THR A 359 -18.68 -36.57 -22.33
N ARG A 360 -19.89 -37.08 -22.56
CA ARG A 360 -20.74 -36.64 -23.68
C ARG A 360 -21.12 -35.17 -23.58
N SER A 361 -21.38 -34.68 -22.36
CA SER A 361 -21.67 -33.26 -22.13
C SER A 361 -20.48 -32.37 -22.53
N ILE A 362 -19.25 -32.81 -22.26
CA ILE A 362 -18.01 -32.11 -22.68
C ILE A 362 -17.94 -32.02 -24.21
N GLU A 363 -18.20 -33.12 -24.92
CA GLU A 363 -18.17 -33.14 -26.39
C GLU A 363 -19.18 -32.17 -27.01
N LEU A 364 -20.38 -32.06 -26.42
CA LEU A 364 -21.44 -31.17 -26.90
C LEU A 364 -21.09 -29.68 -26.73
N ILE A 365 -20.40 -29.32 -25.65
CA ILE A 365 -20.00 -27.93 -25.40
C ILE A 365 -18.71 -27.55 -26.12
N LYS A 366 -17.79 -28.50 -26.37
CA LYS A 366 -16.45 -28.25 -26.91
C LYS A 366 -16.46 -28.13 -28.43
N ARG A 367 -16.98 -27.01 -28.94
CA ARG A 367 -17.03 -26.71 -30.39
C ARG A 367 -16.81 -25.24 -30.73
N ASP A 368 -16.48 -25.00 -31.99
CA ASP A 368 -16.42 -23.68 -32.65
C ASP A 368 -15.62 -22.61 -31.88
N ILE A 369 -16.07 -21.35 -31.99
CA ILE A 369 -15.42 -20.13 -31.52
C ILE A 369 -15.08 -20.13 -30.02
N VAL A 370 -15.84 -20.86 -29.21
CA VAL A 370 -15.69 -20.90 -27.75
C VAL A 370 -14.35 -21.53 -27.35
N PHE A 371 -13.87 -22.50 -28.13
CA PHE A 371 -12.63 -23.24 -27.87
C PHE A 371 -11.53 -22.95 -28.90
N ALA A 372 -11.64 -21.83 -29.63
CA ALA A 372 -10.54 -21.35 -30.48
C ALA A 372 -9.28 -21.09 -29.64
N ALA A 373 -8.12 -21.46 -30.19
CA ALA A 373 -6.83 -21.25 -29.55
C ALA A 373 -6.56 -19.75 -29.34
N SER A 374 -5.88 -19.42 -28.24
CA SER A 374 -5.37 -18.08 -27.99
C SER A 374 -4.37 -17.68 -29.07
N LEU A 375 -4.32 -16.39 -29.43
CA LEU A 375 -3.30 -15.84 -30.32
C LEU A 375 -1.90 -15.77 -29.69
N TYR A 376 -1.82 -15.98 -28.36
CA TYR A 376 -0.57 -15.95 -27.58
C TYR A 376 -0.01 -17.36 -27.27
N LEU A 377 -0.58 -18.41 -27.88
CA LEU A 377 -0.10 -19.78 -27.75
C LEU A 377 1.04 -20.08 -28.73
#